data_AF-A0A1V4HYI8-F1
#
_entry.id   AF-A0A1V4HYI8-F1
#
_cell.length_a   1.000
_cell.length_b   1.000
_cell.length_c   1.000
_cell.angle_alpha   90.00
_cell.angle_beta   90.00
_cell.angle_gamma   90.00
#
_symmetry.space_group_name_H-M   'P 1'
#
loop_
_entity.id
_entity.type
_entity.pdbx_description
1 polymer ?
#
loop_
_entity_poly.entity_id
_entity_poly.type
_entity_poly.pdbx_seq_one_letter_code
_entity_poly.pdbx_strand_id
1 'polypeptide(L)'
;MAEVLIRSTEDLVAAWRARIRELGITHQTVDAIAGWADGYCSKLMCGMKKPGGLSISLMNAALGLGFVAVVDEIQADRVRGQWEKRKRPLFDPTHSGTLLMDCVRGEHPSSERMGHERNLCDVGSPTEGTPPKAGS
;
A
#
# COMPACT_ATOMS: atom_id res chain seq x y z
N MET A 1 23.80 16.10 11.21
CA MET A 1 23.97 15.04 10.20
C MET A 1 24.68 15.60 8.97
N ALA A 2 25.66 14.89 8.41
CA ALA A 2 26.26 15.22 7.12
C ALA A 2 25.30 14.84 5.98
N GLU A 3 25.34 15.59 4.89
CA GLU A 3 24.59 15.29 3.67
C GLU A 3 25.20 14.05 2.99
N VAL A 4 24.61 12.89 3.25
CA VAL A 4 25.04 11.61 2.68
C VAL A 4 23.96 11.14 1.72
N LEU A 5 24.34 10.97 0.45
CA LEU A 5 23.44 10.41 -0.56
C LEU A 5 23.22 8.92 -0.27
N ILE A 6 22.00 8.56 0.09
CA ILE A 6 21.62 7.16 0.39
C ILE A 6 21.43 6.41 -0.93
N ARG A 7 22.35 5.50 -1.27
CA ARG A 7 22.27 4.69 -2.51
C ARG A 7 21.92 3.23 -2.24
N SER A 8 22.22 2.76 -1.04
CA SER A 8 22.05 1.37 -0.64
C SER A 8 21.17 1.23 0.61
N THR A 9 20.70 0.01 0.83
CA THR A 9 20.01 -0.34 2.07
C THR A 9 20.91 -0.15 3.31
N GLU A 10 22.22 -0.33 3.16
CA GLU A 10 23.18 -0.15 4.26
C GLU A 10 23.30 1.32 4.66
N ASP A 11 23.35 2.21 3.67
CA ASP A 11 23.35 3.67 3.90
C ASP A 11 22.07 4.09 4.63
N LEU A 12 20.93 3.51 4.26
CA LEU A 12 19.65 3.77 4.89
C LEU A 12 19.65 3.33 6.36
N VAL A 13 20.15 2.13 6.64
CA VAL A 13 20.29 1.62 8.01
C VAL A 13 21.26 2.48 8.81
N ALA A 14 22.36 2.94 8.21
CA ALA A 14 23.30 3.85 8.86
C ALA A 14 22.64 5.19 9.23
N ALA A 15 21.81 5.74 8.35
CA ALA A 15 21.04 6.96 8.63
C ALA A 15 20.06 6.76 9.80
N TRP A 16 19.34 5.63 9.85
CA TRP A 16 18.46 5.33 10.97
C TRP A 16 19.22 5.17 12.29
N ARG A 17 20.36 4.47 12.29
CA ARG A 17 21.21 4.33 13.49
C ARG A 17 21.70 5.68 14.00
N ALA A 18 22.13 6.56 13.10
CA ALA A 18 22.54 7.91 13.46
C ALA A 18 21.38 8.66 14.12
N ARG A 19 20.18 8.59 13.53
CA ARG A 19 19.00 9.27 14.06
C ARG A 19 18.56 8.73 15.42
N ILE A 20 18.55 7.41 15.60
CA ILE A 20 18.22 6.77 16.88
C ILE A 20 19.20 7.23 17.96
N ARG A 21 20.50 7.30 17.64
CA ARG A 21 21.53 7.80 18.56
C ARG A 21 21.32 9.26 18.90
N GLU A 22 20.98 10.11 17.94
CA GLU A 22 20.67 11.53 18.17
C GLU A 22 19.46 11.72 19.10
N LEU A 23 18.42 10.90 18.92
CA LEU A 23 17.21 10.95 19.75
C LEU A 23 17.40 10.30 21.13
N GLY A 24 18.46 9.49 21.32
CA GLY A 24 18.71 8.77 22.56
C GLY A 24 17.65 7.72 22.91
N ILE A 25 16.90 7.24 21.91
CA ILE A 25 15.81 6.27 22.09
C ILE A 25 16.31 4.83 21.94
N THR A 26 15.62 3.89 22.59
CA THR A 26 15.94 2.45 22.47
C THR A 26 15.28 1.85 21.25
N HIS A 27 15.81 0.73 20.75
CA HIS A 27 15.19 -0.01 19.64
C HIS A 27 13.78 -0.51 20.00
N GLN A 28 13.56 -0.90 21.25
CA GLN A 28 12.26 -1.35 21.74
C GLN A 28 11.22 -0.22 21.70
N THR A 29 11.64 1.01 22.03
CA THR A 29 10.78 2.20 21.90
C THR A 29 10.40 2.45 20.44
N VAL A 30 11.35 2.29 19.51
CA VAL A 30 11.07 2.43 18.07
C VAL A 30 10.11 1.35 17.59
N ASP A 31 10.29 0.09 18.02
CA ASP A 31 9.38 -1.01 17.70
C ASP A 31 7.95 -0.72 18.19
N ALA A 32 7.82 -0.18 19.41
CA ALA A 32 6.52 0.19 19.97
C ALA A 32 5.84 1.33 19.18
N ILE A 33 6.58 2.37 18.79
CA ILE A 33 6.04 3.49 18.00
C ILE A 33 5.64 3.04 16.59
N ALA A 34 6.45 2.18 15.97
CA ALA A 34 6.19 1.66 14.63
C ALA A 34 5.09 0.57 14.59
N GLY A 35 4.63 0.10 15.75
CA GLY A 35 3.64 -0.97 15.87
C GLY A 35 4.20 -2.34 15.46
N TRP A 36 5.49 -2.58 15.69
CA TRP A 36 6.18 -3.81 15.33
C TRP A 36 6.30 -4.78 16.51
N ALA A 37 6.55 -6.04 16.18
CA ALA A 37 6.93 -7.04 17.17
C ALA A 37 8.31 -6.70 17.76
N ASP A 38 8.50 -6.98 19.04
CA ASP A 38 9.74 -6.65 19.76
C ASP A 38 10.97 -7.29 19.09
N GLY A 39 12.03 -6.49 18.96
CA GLY A 39 13.28 -6.87 18.32
C GLY A 39 13.23 -6.92 16.79
N TYR A 40 12.15 -6.46 16.15
CA TYR A 40 12.11 -6.32 14.70
C TYR A 40 13.09 -5.24 14.21
N CYS A 41 13.15 -4.10 14.90
CA CYS A 41 14.12 -3.04 14.62
C CYS A 41 15.56 -3.57 14.70
N SER A 42 15.91 -4.33 15.74
CA SER A 42 17.25 -4.94 15.86
C SER A 42 17.61 -5.86 14.68
N LYS A 43 16.65 -6.61 14.12
CA LYS A 43 16.87 -7.46 12.93
C LYS A 43 17.12 -6.65 11.67
N LEU A 44 16.45 -5.51 11.52
CA LEU A 44 16.70 -4.56 10.43
C LEU A 44 18.08 -3.93 10.58
N MET A 45 18.43 -3.49 11.79
CA MET A 45 19.73 -2.87 12.05
C MET A 45 20.88 -3.82 11.79
N CYS A 46 20.79 -5.09 12.20
CA CYS A 46 21.85 -6.06 11.98
C CYS A 46 21.90 -6.63 10.54
N GLY A 47 21.02 -6.18 9.63
CA GLY A 47 20.99 -6.65 8.24
C GLY A 47 20.45 -8.07 8.06
N MET A 48 19.93 -8.71 9.12
CA MET A 48 19.30 -10.03 9.02
C MET A 48 18.03 -10.01 8.16
N LYS A 49 17.34 -8.86 8.13
CA LYS A 49 16.20 -8.61 7.24
C LYS A 49 16.42 -7.33 6.45
N LYS A 50 16.09 -7.37 5.15
CA LYS A 50 16.03 -6.18 4.31
C LYS A 50 14.69 -5.46 4.55
N PRO A 51 14.70 -4.13 4.77
CA PRO A 51 13.47 -3.37 4.97
C PRO A 51 12.67 -3.32 3.66
N GLY A 52 11.40 -3.68 3.73
CA GLY A 52 10.46 -3.51 2.61
C GLY A 52 9.88 -2.08 2.58
N GLY A 53 9.13 -1.74 1.53
CA GLY A 53 8.57 -0.39 1.36
C GLY A 53 7.70 0.08 2.54
N LEU A 54 6.88 -0.83 3.11
CA LEU A 54 6.09 -0.54 4.30
C LEU A 54 6.98 -0.32 5.53
N SER A 55 7.97 -1.18 5.74
CA SER A 55 8.90 -1.08 6.86
C SER A 55 9.68 0.24 6.85
N ILE A 56 10.11 0.68 5.66
CA ILE A 56 10.79 1.96 5.47
C ILE A 56 9.87 3.12 5.87
N SER A 57 8.62 3.09 5.40
CA SER A 57 7.64 4.15 5.67
C SER A 57 7.32 4.26 7.17
N LEU A 58 7.11 3.12 7.83
CA LEU A 58 6.84 3.05 9.27
C LEU A 58 8.05 3.48 10.12
N MET A 59 9.26 3.04 9.76
CA MET A 59 10.49 3.47 10.44
C MET A 59 10.65 4.99 10.35
N ASN A 60 10.45 5.54 9.15
CA ASN A 60 10.59 6.97 8.93
C ASN A 60 9.52 7.76 9.69
N ALA A 61 8.27 7.26 9.72
CA ALA A 61 7.22 7.85 10.54
C ALA A 61 7.59 7.84 12.04
N ALA A 62 8.11 6.72 12.54
CA ALA A 62 8.51 6.57 13.94
C ALA A 62 9.70 7.47 14.33
N LEU A 63 10.65 7.69 13.42
CA LEU A 63 11.84 8.51 13.65
C LEU A 63 11.66 10.00 13.25
N GLY A 64 10.50 10.35 12.68
CA GLY A 64 10.22 11.69 12.15
C GLY A 64 11.12 12.06 10.96
N LEU A 65 11.45 11.09 10.11
CA LEU A 65 12.30 11.26 8.92
C LEU A 65 11.46 11.38 7.65
N GLY A 66 11.95 12.17 6.70
CA GLY A 66 11.40 12.28 5.35
C GLY A 66 12.49 12.05 4.30
N PHE A 67 12.12 11.52 3.15
CA PHE A 67 13.02 11.45 2.00
C PHE A 67 12.84 12.67 1.11
N VAL A 68 13.97 13.22 0.68
CA VAL A 68 14.02 14.24 -0.37
C VAL A 68 14.56 13.57 -1.62
N ALA A 69 13.81 13.67 -2.72
CA ALA A 69 14.28 13.20 -4.01
C ALA A 69 15.32 14.19 -4.54
N VAL A 70 16.57 13.73 -4.67
CA VAL A 70 17.68 14.49 -5.24
C VAL A 70 18.12 13.80 -6.53
N VAL A 71 18.35 14.61 -7.57
CA VAL A 71 18.88 14.11 -8.84
C VAL A 71 20.39 13.93 -8.71
N ASP A 72 20.87 12.70 -8.82
CA ASP A 72 22.29 12.42 -9.00
C ASP A 72 22.64 12.63 -10.47
N GLU A 73 23.21 13.79 -10.81
CA GLU A 73 23.55 14.15 -12.19
C GLU A 73 24.48 13.13 -12.85
N ILE A 74 25.41 12.53 -12.10
CA ILE A 74 26.34 11.53 -12.62
C ILE A 74 25.59 10.28 -13.06
N GLN A 75 24.61 9.83 -12.27
CA GLN A 75 23.80 8.70 -12.69
C GLN A 75 22.79 9.07 -13.76
N ALA A 76 22.19 10.26 -13.66
CA ALA A 76 21.27 10.76 -14.67
C ALA A 76 21.94 10.74 -16.05
N ASP A 77 23.17 11.21 -16.18
CA ASP A 77 23.94 11.18 -17.43
C ASP A 77 24.13 9.77 -17.99
N ARG A 78 24.40 8.79 -17.13
CA ARG A 78 24.60 7.38 -17.54
C ARG A 78 23.32 6.74 -18.05
N VAL A 79 22.17 7.04 -17.44
CA VAL A 79 20.88 6.44 -17.81
C VAL A 79 20.07 7.28 -18.78
N ARG A 80 20.49 8.53 -19.07
CA ARG A 80 19.74 9.49 -19.89
C ARG A 80 19.36 8.93 -21.26
N GLY A 81 20.26 8.16 -21.88
CA GLY A 81 20.03 7.53 -23.18
C GLY A 81 18.96 6.42 -23.17
N GLN A 82 18.62 5.87 -22.01
CA GLN A 82 17.59 4.83 -21.86
C GLN A 82 16.20 5.41 -21.53
N TRP A 83 16.11 6.71 -21.27
CA TRP A 83 14.85 7.38 -20.96
C TRP A 83 14.05 7.62 -22.24
N GLU A 84 13.39 6.57 -22.74
CA GLU A 84 12.44 6.72 -23.83
C GLU A 84 11.16 7.42 -23.34
N LYS A 85 10.83 8.54 -23.98
CA LYS A 85 9.57 9.22 -23.73
C LYS A 85 8.44 8.30 -24.16
N ARG A 86 7.58 7.91 -23.21
CA ARG A 86 6.36 7.14 -23.51
C ARG A 86 5.60 7.82 -24.66
N LYS A 87 5.44 7.11 -25.78
CA LYS A 87 4.55 7.52 -26.87
C LYS A 87 3.14 7.57 -26.30
N ARG A 88 2.66 8.76 -25.94
CA ARG A 88 1.23 8.94 -25.69
C ARG A 88 0.56 8.85 -27.05
N PRO A 89 -0.47 8.01 -27.24
CA PRO A 89 -1.32 8.17 -28.40
C PRO A 89 -1.76 9.63 -28.39
N LEU A 90 -1.47 10.35 -29.48
CA LEU A 90 -2.07 11.65 -29.69
C LEU A 90 -3.57 11.39 -29.62
N PHE A 91 -4.25 12.04 -28.69
CA PHE A 91 -5.69 12.10 -28.69
C PHE A 91 -6.07 12.72 -30.04
N ASP A 92 -6.45 11.88 -30.99
CA ASP A 92 -6.99 12.32 -32.25
C ASP A 92 -8.49 12.56 -32.02
N PRO A 93 -8.96 13.81 -31.92
CA PRO A 93 -10.38 14.11 -31.77
C PRO A 93 -11.22 13.58 -32.95
N THR A 94 -10.58 13.22 -34.06
CA THR A 94 -11.22 12.69 -35.27
C THR A 94 -11.62 11.22 -35.12
N HIS A 95 -11.02 10.48 -34.18
CA HIS A 95 -11.33 9.06 -33.90
C HIS A 95 -11.96 8.81 -32.52
N SER A 96 -12.24 9.87 -31.73
CA SER A 96 -12.96 9.78 -30.46
C SER A 96 -14.48 9.72 -30.64
N GLY A 97 -14.95 8.82 -31.50
CA GLY A 97 -16.35 8.76 -31.93
C GLY A 97 -16.95 7.36 -31.95
N THR A 98 -16.60 6.45 -31.02
CA THR A 98 -17.41 5.22 -30.84
C THR A 98 -17.29 4.50 -29.49
N LEU A 99 -16.44 4.90 -28.55
CA LEU A 99 -16.26 4.15 -27.28
C LEU A 99 -16.29 5.03 -26.01
N LEU A 100 -17.13 6.06 -26.00
CA LEU A 100 -17.44 6.79 -24.76
C LEU A 100 -18.88 7.31 -24.73
N MET A 101 -19.87 6.45 -25.05
CA MET A 101 -21.28 6.82 -24.92
C MET A 101 -22.19 5.70 -24.37
N ASP A 102 -21.67 4.75 -23.58
CA ASP A 102 -22.50 3.74 -22.90
C ASP A 102 -22.57 3.89 -21.36
N CYS A 103 -21.98 4.92 -20.77
CA CYS A 103 -22.08 5.17 -19.31
C CYS A 103 -23.03 6.32 -18.92
N VAL A 104 -23.59 7.08 -19.88
CA VAL A 104 -24.46 8.25 -19.58
C VAL A 104 -25.80 8.13 -20.31
N ARG A 105 -26.50 7.01 -20.12
CA ARG A 105 -27.97 6.99 -20.18
C ARG A 105 -28.49 6.13 -19.04
N GLY A 106 -28.64 6.78 -17.88
CA GLY A 106 -29.62 6.35 -16.90
C GLY A 106 -31.01 6.52 -17.51
N GLU A 107 -31.49 5.51 -18.21
CA GLU A 107 -32.92 5.30 -18.39
C GLU A 107 -33.34 4.26 -17.36
N HIS A 108 -33.75 4.74 -16.19
CA HIS A 108 -34.65 4.00 -15.33
C HIS A 108 -36.01 3.93 -16.06
N PRO A 109 -36.53 2.74 -16.43
CA PRO A 109 -37.96 2.61 -16.64
C PRO A 109 -38.63 2.64 -15.26
N SER A 110 -39.03 3.84 -14.85
CA SER A 110 -40.01 4.01 -13.79
C SER A 110 -41.39 3.63 -14.31
N SER A 111 -42.07 2.78 -13.53
CA SER A 111 -43.51 2.74 -13.28
C SER A 111 -44.46 2.12 -14.31
N GLU A 112 -45.35 1.29 -13.75
CA GLU A 112 -46.72 0.93 -14.19
C GLU A 112 -46.94 -0.37 -14.98
N ARG A 113 -47.25 -1.44 -14.24
CA ARG A 113 -48.55 -2.18 -14.21
C ARG A 113 -48.41 -3.36 -13.23
N MET A 114 -48.98 -3.30 -12.01
CA MET A 114 -50.28 -3.89 -11.64
C MET A 114 -50.63 -5.17 -12.44
N GLY A 115 -50.86 -6.35 -11.86
CA GLY A 115 -51.00 -6.74 -10.45
C GLY A 115 -51.45 -8.21 -10.34
N HIS A 116 -51.77 -8.63 -9.10
CA HIS A 116 -52.49 -9.86 -8.71
C HIS A 116 -51.74 -11.19 -8.99
N GLU A 117 -51.62 -12.16 -8.10
CA GLU A 117 -52.55 -12.63 -7.07
C GLU A 117 -51.84 -13.66 -6.16
N ARG A 118 -52.26 -13.70 -4.88
CA ARG A 118 -52.33 -14.85 -3.95
C ARG A 118 -51.00 -15.34 -3.32
N ASN A 119 -50.89 -15.18 -1.99
CA ASN A 119 -51.23 -16.18 -0.94
C ASN A 119 -50.33 -17.41 -1.08
N LEU A 120 -49.63 -17.90 -0.06
CA LEU A 120 -50.21 -18.40 1.18
C LEU A 120 -49.04 -18.95 2.04
N CYS A 121 -49.10 -18.72 3.35
CA CYS A 121 -48.61 -19.54 4.47
C CYS A 121 -47.43 -20.52 4.31
N ASP A 122 -46.46 -20.41 5.23
CA ASP A 122 -46.03 -21.46 6.21
C ASP A 122 -44.57 -21.19 6.59
N VAL A 123 -44.26 -20.53 7.71
CA VAL A 123 -44.18 -21.07 9.09
C VAL A 123 -43.55 -22.47 9.14
N GLY A 124 -42.25 -22.53 9.48
CA GLY A 124 -41.55 -23.78 9.76
C GLY A 124 -40.08 -23.57 10.16
N SER A 125 -39.83 -23.10 11.38
CA SER A 125 -38.69 -23.59 12.19
C SER A 125 -39.20 -24.84 12.95
N PRO A 126 -38.39 -25.82 13.45
CA PRO A 126 -37.06 -25.64 14.07
C PRO A 126 -36.05 -26.85 14.01
N THR A 127 -34.85 -26.61 14.54
CA THR A 127 -33.95 -27.49 15.37
C THR A 127 -33.23 -28.76 14.83
N GLU A 128 -32.08 -29.00 15.49
CA GLU A 128 -31.24 -30.22 15.60
C GLU A 128 -30.16 -30.43 14.50
N GLY A 129 -28.88 -30.71 14.77
CA GLY A 129 -28.19 -31.07 16.00
C GLY A 129 -26.65 -30.95 15.90
N THR A 130 -26.04 -30.68 17.05
CA THR A 130 -24.65 -31.03 17.47
C THR A 130 -24.79 -32.36 18.24
N PRO A 131 -23.85 -33.35 18.35
CA PRO A 131 -22.39 -33.25 18.61
C PRO A 131 -21.60 -34.47 18.00
N PRO A 132 -20.47 -35.02 18.55
CA PRO A 132 -19.36 -34.50 19.36
C PRO A 132 -17.96 -34.77 18.76
N LYS A 133 -16.94 -34.19 19.41
CA LYS A 133 -15.51 -34.50 19.31
C LYS A 133 -15.17 -35.93 19.79
N ALA A 134 -14.23 -36.57 19.10
CA ALA A 134 -13.29 -37.57 19.64
C ALA A 134 -11.91 -37.19 19.07
N GLY A 135 -10.80 -37.07 19.79
CA GLY A 135 -10.45 -37.63 21.08
C GLY A 135 -9.54 -38.85 20.89
N SER A 136 -8.29 -38.64 20.47
CA SER A 136 -7.08 -39.42 20.80
C SER A 136 -5.84 -38.70 20.29
#